data_AF-A0A7W2KHK4-F1
#
_entry.id   AF-A0A7W2KHK4-F1
#
_cell.length_a   1.000
_cell.length_b   1.000
_cell.length_c   1.000
_cell.angle_alpha   90.00
_cell.angle_beta   90.00
_cell.angle_gamma   90.00
#
_symmetry.space_group_name_H-M   'P 1'
#
loop_
_entity.id
_entity.type
_entity.pdbx_description
1 polymer ?
#
loop_
_entity_poly.entity_id
_entity_poly.type
_entity_poly.pdbx_seq_one_letter_code
_entity_poly.pdbx_strand_id
1 'polypeptide(L)'
;MRILEPIVKNGFFFSPADSEKRYPGTLKILDGGRIELHLTADENAFVSLDEMFIGRLIGKIEGGFMTLEECSYEKMNVSLGGGASTSLISARIAFIGMGMPEECLFDELEFAVEELSEWYGKSVFKPRIGADLSDWTIDFEPSKPFECNLHDDIRLEIGMKATFPGRVNYPITELRQQAYMTIKAGSPKPINFFISLSHKITRFLALCVGHPVAIHSLRVSSTEEDGTKEWQEVYFQSLNNGTPAKKRSGQLMLLPYQQIADQLTAMLQAWLADYDTLMPALHHFFAVQDESLAYNDTKFLAIAQALEAFHRRTRSGQRWPKDEFREKLAAIVSGAPEADQEWVKQRLCFANELTLGDRLNSLLEPFVDVFGGSVAIEQMVKDTRNTRNYHAHYDEKGQKKALKGAPLVALILQLRVLFTLCLLTRLGIPTEEAIKLVRQPNLSRLMRSANHLIANAD
;
A
#
# COMPACT_ATOMS: atom_id res chain seq x y z
N MET A 1 7.36 -4.89 6.85
CA MET A 1 6.90 -4.16 8.04
C MET A 1 7.98 -3.20 8.50
N ARG A 2 7.66 -2.11 9.17
CA ARG A 2 8.65 -1.22 9.78
C ARG A 2 9.17 -1.85 11.07
N ILE A 3 10.48 -2.03 11.18
CA ILE A 3 11.17 -2.50 12.37
C ILE A 3 12.29 -1.51 12.69
N LEU A 4 12.13 -0.73 13.76
CA LEU A 4 13.09 0.33 14.11
C LEU A 4 14.41 -0.24 14.64
N GLU A 5 14.32 -1.30 15.44
CA GLU A 5 15.47 -2.03 15.98
C GLU A 5 15.32 -3.51 15.63
N PRO A 6 16.39 -4.16 15.10
CA PRO A 6 16.34 -5.56 14.77
C PRO A 6 15.88 -6.42 15.95
N ILE A 7 14.85 -7.24 15.73
CA ILE A 7 14.39 -8.20 16.74
C ILE A 7 15.28 -9.42 16.64
N VAL A 8 15.97 -9.76 17.73
CA VAL A 8 16.89 -10.90 17.79
C VAL A 8 16.35 -11.93 18.77
N LYS A 9 16.22 -13.18 18.33
CA LYS A 9 15.80 -14.31 19.16
C LYS A 9 16.79 -15.46 19.00
N ASN A 10 17.33 -15.93 20.13
CA ASN A 10 18.19 -17.11 20.16
C ASN A 10 17.38 -18.32 20.61
N GLY A 11 17.70 -19.49 20.06
CA GLY A 11 17.02 -20.72 20.47
C GLY A 11 17.42 -21.93 19.64
N PHE A 12 16.60 -22.96 19.76
CA PHE A 12 16.76 -24.22 19.06
C PHE A 12 15.63 -24.40 18.04
N PHE A 13 15.99 -24.70 16.80
CA PHE A 13 15.08 -24.80 15.68
C PHE A 13 15.01 -26.24 15.18
N PHE A 14 13.81 -26.69 14.82
CA PHE A 14 13.53 -28.05 14.37
C PHE A 14 12.39 -28.09 13.36
N SER A 15 12.31 -29.17 12.59
CA SER A 15 11.18 -29.40 11.69
C SER A 15 10.01 -30.00 12.47
N PRO A 16 8.74 -29.65 12.16
CA PRO A 16 7.59 -30.33 12.74
C PRO A 16 7.61 -31.86 12.57
N ALA A 17 8.23 -32.37 11.49
CA ALA A 17 8.35 -33.79 11.21
C ALA A 17 9.39 -34.52 12.08
N ASP A 18 10.35 -33.79 12.66
CA ASP A 18 11.40 -34.34 13.52
C ASP A 18 11.73 -33.32 14.64
N SER A 19 11.04 -33.45 15.76
CA SER A 19 11.18 -32.56 16.92
C SER A 19 12.40 -32.86 17.81
N GLU A 20 13.04 -34.01 17.61
CA GLU A 20 14.22 -34.44 18.37
C GLU A 20 15.49 -33.83 17.78
N LYS A 21 15.54 -33.69 16.45
CA LYS A 21 16.68 -33.07 15.76
C LYS A 21 16.60 -31.54 15.81
N ARG A 22 17.31 -30.97 16.78
CA ARG A 22 17.29 -29.54 17.10
C ARG A 22 18.62 -28.86 16.82
N TYR A 23 18.55 -27.71 16.17
CA TYR A 23 19.73 -26.94 15.79
C TYR A 23 19.77 -25.59 16.49
N PRO A 24 20.92 -25.19 17.07
CA PRO A 24 21.05 -23.86 17.64
C PRO A 24 21.08 -22.81 16.53
N GLY A 25 20.38 -21.69 16.76
CA GLY A 25 20.35 -20.60 15.82
C GLY A 25 19.97 -19.25 16.42
N THR A 26 20.21 -18.22 15.63
CA THR A 26 19.83 -16.83 15.91
C THR A 26 18.91 -16.33 14.81
N LEU A 27 17.65 -16.08 15.16
CA LEU A 27 16.70 -15.40 14.30
C LEU A 27 16.91 -13.88 14.41
N LYS A 28 16.88 -13.20 13.26
CA LYS A 28 16.85 -11.75 13.15
C LYS A 28 15.66 -11.33 12.29
N ILE A 29 14.86 -10.39 12.79
CA ILE A 29 13.82 -9.72 12.00
C ILE A 29 14.28 -8.28 11.79
N LEU A 30 14.53 -7.93 10.53
CA LEU A 30 15.10 -6.66 10.12
C LEU A 30 14.02 -5.70 9.60
N ASP A 31 14.40 -4.44 9.39
CA ASP A 31 13.51 -3.46 8.76
C ASP A 31 13.03 -3.95 7.38
N GLY A 32 11.82 -3.55 7.00
CA GLY A 32 11.10 -4.15 5.88
C GLY A 32 10.42 -5.47 6.23
N GLY A 33 10.68 -6.06 7.40
CA GLY A 33 10.12 -7.34 7.85
C GLY A 33 10.86 -8.55 7.26
N ARG A 34 12.12 -8.38 6.87
CA ARG A 34 12.96 -9.49 6.39
C ARG A 34 13.34 -10.38 7.57
N ILE A 35 13.16 -11.68 7.41
CA ILE A 35 13.38 -12.69 8.46
C ILE A 35 14.58 -13.55 8.06
N GLU A 36 15.60 -13.57 8.91
CA GLU A 36 16.84 -14.31 8.70
C GLU A 36 17.10 -15.22 9.90
N LEU A 37 17.22 -16.52 9.65
CA LEU A 37 17.68 -17.50 10.63
C LEU A 37 19.12 -17.90 10.31
N HIS A 38 20.03 -17.57 11.23
CA HIS A 38 21.41 -18.02 11.20
C HIS A 38 21.53 -19.29 12.03
N LEU A 39 21.75 -20.42 11.38
CA LEU A 39 21.78 -21.73 12.01
C LEU A 39 23.20 -22.29 11.96
N THR A 40 23.75 -22.72 13.10
CA THR A 40 25.09 -23.29 13.16
C THR A 40 25.00 -24.78 13.47
N ALA A 41 25.54 -25.61 12.59
CA ALA A 41 25.53 -27.06 12.72
C ALA A 41 26.82 -27.67 12.17
N ASP A 42 27.22 -28.82 12.70
CA ASP A 42 28.32 -29.67 12.22
C ASP A 42 27.88 -30.69 11.18
N GLU A 43 26.60 -30.68 10.81
CA GLU A 43 25.98 -31.46 9.75
C GLU A 43 25.07 -30.58 8.86
N ASN A 44 24.61 -31.13 7.74
CA ASN A 44 23.62 -30.48 6.90
C ASN A 44 22.24 -30.57 7.58
N ALA A 45 21.80 -29.49 8.22
CA ALA A 45 20.45 -29.37 8.75
C ALA A 45 19.40 -29.38 7.62
N PHE A 46 18.20 -29.87 7.92
CA PHE A 46 16.98 -29.72 7.08
C PHE A 46 17.09 -30.04 5.59
N VAL A 47 17.89 -31.04 5.20
CA VAL A 47 18.02 -31.46 3.80
C VAL A 47 16.70 -32.06 3.30
N SER A 48 16.16 -31.52 2.20
CA SER A 48 14.96 -32.01 1.52
C SER A 48 15.28 -32.43 0.06
N LEU A 49 14.31 -33.03 -0.65
CA LEU A 49 14.44 -33.40 -2.07
C LEU A 49 14.68 -32.18 -2.98
N ASP A 50 14.17 -31.02 -2.59
CA ASP A 50 14.51 -29.71 -3.15
C ASP A 50 15.50 -29.07 -2.18
N GLU A 51 16.79 -29.17 -2.49
CA GLU A 51 17.90 -28.85 -1.57
C GLU A 51 17.82 -27.42 -0.98
N MET A 52 17.04 -26.51 -1.60
CA MET A 52 16.89 -25.14 -1.14
C MET A 52 15.61 -24.87 -0.35
N PHE A 53 14.54 -25.67 -0.50
CA PHE A 53 13.26 -25.44 0.19
C PHE A 53 13.13 -26.34 1.43
N ILE A 54 12.86 -25.72 2.58
CA ILE A 54 12.77 -26.38 3.88
C ILE A 54 11.30 -26.53 4.33
N GLY A 55 10.45 -25.57 3.98
CA GLY A 55 9.06 -25.52 4.46
C GLY A 55 8.97 -24.90 5.85
N ARG A 56 8.30 -25.56 6.79
CA ARG A 56 8.07 -25.01 8.13
C ARG A 56 9.17 -25.38 9.11
N LEU A 57 9.55 -24.43 9.97
CA LEU A 57 10.38 -24.66 11.14
C LEU A 57 9.70 -24.15 12.42
N ILE A 58 9.93 -24.84 13.53
CA ILE A 58 9.54 -24.40 14.88
C ILE A 58 10.80 -24.04 15.65
N GLY A 59 10.76 -22.89 16.34
CA GLY A 59 11.83 -22.43 17.23
C GLY A 59 11.39 -22.49 18.68
N LYS A 60 12.16 -23.16 19.54
CA LYS A 60 12.09 -22.99 20.99
C LYS A 60 13.06 -21.89 21.39
N ILE A 61 12.54 -20.73 21.74
CA ILE A 61 13.30 -19.49 21.99
C ILE A 61 13.10 -19.02 23.43
N GLU A 62 13.90 -18.04 23.84
CA GLU A 62 13.64 -17.34 25.10
C GLU A 62 12.25 -16.67 25.08
N GLY A 63 11.42 -17.00 26.07
CA GLY A 63 10.06 -16.50 26.19
C GLY A 63 8.98 -17.36 25.54
N GLY A 64 9.31 -18.52 24.95
CA GLY A 64 8.32 -19.49 24.47
C GLY A 64 8.68 -20.15 23.14
N PHE A 65 7.69 -20.29 22.27
CA PHE A 65 7.86 -20.88 20.95
C PHE A 65 7.62 -19.87 19.84
N MET A 66 8.10 -20.20 18.64
CA MET A 66 7.82 -19.49 17.41
C MET A 66 7.69 -20.46 16.25
N THR A 67 7.03 -20.00 15.18
CA THR A 67 6.86 -20.74 13.93
C THR A 67 7.36 -19.90 12.78
N LEU A 68 8.15 -20.50 11.89
CA LEU A 68 8.62 -19.91 10.65
C LEU A 68 7.99 -20.66 9.47
N GLU A 69 7.39 -19.92 8.54
CA GLU A 69 6.75 -20.49 7.35
C GLU A 69 7.56 -20.22 6.09
N GLU A 70 7.43 -21.15 5.13
CA GLU A 70 8.06 -21.09 3.81
C GLU A 70 9.57 -20.78 3.91
N CYS A 71 10.27 -21.53 4.76
CA CYS A 71 11.71 -21.40 4.93
C CYS A 71 12.47 -21.93 3.72
N SER A 72 13.52 -21.21 3.35
CA SER A 72 14.44 -21.62 2.28
C SER A 72 15.88 -21.19 2.57
N TYR A 73 16.85 -21.95 2.06
CA TYR A 73 18.25 -21.57 2.15
C TYR A 73 18.55 -20.38 1.23
N GLU A 74 18.99 -19.26 1.80
CA GLU A 74 19.65 -18.19 1.02
C GLU A 74 21.13 -18.53 0.81
N LYS A 75 21.76 -19.13 1.83
CA LYS A 75 23.14 -19.60 1.77
C LYS A 75 23.28 -20.89 2.58
N MET A 76 23.41 -22.01 1.89
CA MET A 76 23.75 -23.28 2.50
C MET A 76 25.27 -23.41 2.59
N ASN A 77 25.81 -23.59 3.80
CA ASN A 77 27.20 -23.95 4.00
C ASN A 77 27.26 -25.43 4.40
N VAL A 78 28.12 -26.19 3.73
CA VAL A 78 28.29 -27.62 3.96
C VAL A 78 29.46 -27.83 4.93
N SER A 79 29.24 -28.61 5.98
CA SER A 79 30.29 -28.97 6.94
C SER A 79 31.24 -30.04 6.36
N LEU A 80 32.23 -29.64 5.56
CA LEU A 80 33.31 -30.55 5.17
C LEU A 80 34.24 -30.82 6.35
N GLY A 81 34.41 -32.10 6.71
CA GLY A 81 35.36 -32.55 7.73
C GLY A 81 34.89 -32.42 9.19
N GLY A 82 33.58 -32.31 9.43
CA GLY A 82 33.00 -32.29 10.79
C GLY A 82 33.16 -30.94 11.53
N GLY A 83 33.57 -29.88 10.83
CA GLY A 83 33.59 -28.53 11.38
C GLY A 83 32.20 -27.90 11.40
N ALA A 84 31.90 -27.11 12.43
CA ALA A 84 30.67 -26.33 12.49
C ALA A 84 30.63 -25.29 11.37
N SER A 85 29.49 -25.18 10.69
CA SER A 85 29.24 -24.20 9.64
C SER A 85 27.92 -23.47 9.90
N THR A 86 27.86 -22.18 9.56
CA THR A 86 26.66 -21.35 9.76
C THR A 86 25.93 -21.17 8.43
N SER A 87 24.72 -21.71 8.30
CA SER A 87 23.86 -21.48 7.14
C SER A 87 22.90 -20.30 7.38
N LEU A 88 22.49 -19.64 6.29
CA LEU A 88 21.49 -18.58 6.29
C LEU A 88 20.21 -19.09 5.65
N ILE A 89 19.14 -19.08 6.44
CA ILE A 89 17.79 -19.46 6.05
C ILE A 89 16.93 -18.20 6.07
N SER A 90 16.15 -17.95 5.03
CA SER A 90 15.09 -16.95 5.05
C SER A 90 13.75 -17.61 5.36
N ALA A 91 12.84 -16.85 5.96
CA ALA A 91 11.45 -17.25 6.13
C ALA A 91 10.52 -16.17 5.58
N ARG A 92 9.37 -16.58 5.05
CA ARG A 92 8.38 -15.62 4.52
C ARG A 92 7.54 -15.00 5.64
N ILE A 93 7.20 -15.79 6.64
CA ILE A 93 6.39 -15.40 7.80
C ILE A 93 7.03 -15.94 9.07
N ALA A 94 7.03 -15.14 10.13
CA ALA A 94 7.38 -15.57 11.47
C ALA A 94 6.24 -15.25 12.44
N PHE A 95 5.81 -16.26 13.20
CA PHE A 95 4.88 -16.14 14.32
C PHE A 95 5.66 -16.25 15.63
N ILE A 96 5.56 -15.24 16.49
CA ILE A 96 6.18 -15.26 17.82
C ILE A 96 5.08 -15.47 18.87
N GLY A 97 5.28 -16.47 19.74
CA GLY A 97 4.39 -16.81 20.85
C GLY A 97 3.85 -18.24 20.79
N MET A 98 3.94 -18.92 19.64
CA MET A 98 3.39 -20.27 19.46
C MET A 98 4.23 -21.12 18.48
N GLY A 99 4.36 -22.40 18.80
CA GLY A 99 4.93 -23.42 17.92
C GLY A 99 3.82 -24.24 17.28
N MET A 100 3.54 -23.99 16.00
CA MET A 100 2.41 -24.56 15.27
C MET A 100 2.90 -25.70 14.37
N PRO A 101 2.65 -26.97 14.72
CA PRO A 101 3.07 -28.10 13.87
C PRO A 101 2.28 -28.16 12.56
N GLU A 102 1.04 -27.67 12.55
CA GLU A 102 0.12 -27.66 11.42
C GLU A 102 -0.42 -26.24 11.13
N GLU A 103 -0.97 -26.01 9.94
CA GLU A 103 -1.53 -24.69 9.60
C GLU A 103 -2.66 -24.30 10.55
N CYS A 104 -2.56 -23.10 11.09
CA CYS A 104 -3.58 -22.54 11.98
C CYS A 104 -4.48 -21.54 11.23
N LEU A 105 -5.73 -21.48 11.68
CA LEU A 105 -6.70 -20.48 11.27
C LEU A 105 -6.86 -19.44 12.38
N PHE A 106 -7.23 -18.22 12.00
CA PHE A 106 -7.35 -17.09 12.91
C PHE A 106 -8.69 -16.39 12.74
N ASP A 107 -9.22 -15.85 13.84
CA ASP A 107 -10.50 -15.14 13.86
C ASP A 107 -10.29 -13.62 13.70
N GLU A 108 -9.19 -13.11 14.26
CA GLU A 108 -8.91 -11.68 14.29
C GLU A 108 -7.46 -11.36 13.95
N LEU A 109 -7.27 -10.27 13.22
CA LEU A 109 -5.98 -9.66 12.98
C LEU A 109 -6.01 -8.22 13.48
N GLU A 110 -5.07 -7.88 14.34
CA GLU A 110 -4.86 -6.53 14.83
C GLU A 110 -3.53 -5.99 14.31
N PHE A 111 -3.54 -4.77 13.78
CA PHE A 111 -2.35 -4.15 13.24
C PHE A 111 -2.34 -2.65 13.45
N ALA A 112 -1.13 -2.09 13.51
CA ALA A 112 -0.89 -0.66 13.57
C ALA A 112 0.04 -0.24 12.43
N VAL A 113 -0.26 0.93 11.89
CA VAL A 113 0.38 1.50 10.71
C VAL A 113 0.94 2.86 11.08
N GLU A 114 2.07 3.22 10.47
CA GLU A 114 2.67 4.54 10.61
C GLU A 114 1.62 5.63 10.37
N GLU A 115 1.64 6.66 11.22
CA GLU A 115 0.75 7.82 11.15
C GLU A 115 -0.75 7.53 11.32
N LEU A 116 -1.15 6.30 11.67
CA LEU A 116 -2.56 5.98 11.94
C LEU A 116 -3.12 6.81 13.11
N SER A 117 -2.32 7.06 14.14
CA SER A 117 -2.75 7.83 15.32
C SER A 117 -2.99 9.30 14.95
N GLU A 118 -2.06 9.87 14.19
CA GLU A 118 -2.13 11.23 13.67
C GLU A 118 -3.30 11.40 12.70
N TRP A 119 -3.53 10.42 11.80
CA TRP A 119 -4.64 10.43 10.85
C TRP A 119 -6.00 10.30 11.53
N TYR A 120 -6.14 9.36 12.47
CA TYR A 120 -7.40 9.13 13.20
C TYR A 120 -7.74 10.30 14.13
N GLY A 121 -6.71 10.94 14.70
CA GLY A 121 -6.84 12.20 15.43
C GLY A 121 -7.64 12.10 16.74
N LYS A 122 -7.90 10.89 17.24
CA LYS A 122 -8.51 10.66 18.55
C LYS A 122 -7.41 10.50 19.61
N SER A 123 -7.73 10.89 20.85
CA SER A 123 -6.83 10.76 22.00
C SER A 123 -7.58 10.17 23.18
N VAL A 124 -6.98 9.17 23.82
CA VAL A 124 -7.44 8.58 25.09
C VAL A 124 -7.11 9.49 26.27
N PHE A 125 -5.99 10.19 26.19
CA PHE A 125 -5.58 11.15 27.21
C PHE A 125 -6.27 12.49 26.98
N LYS A 126 -6.96 12.99 28.01
CA LYS A 126 -7.60 14.31 28.05
C LYS A 126 -6.94 15.17 29.12
N PRO A 127 -5.89 15.95 28.78
CA PRO A 127 -5.29 16.85 29.75
C PRO A 127 -6.26 17.99 30.08
N ARG A 128 -6.44 18.24 31.38
CA ARG A 128 -7.18 19.39 31.92
C ARG A 128 -6.26 20.20 32.81
N ILE A 129 -6.27 21.51 32.61
CA ILE A 129 -5.57 22.48 33.46
C ILE A 129 -6.61 23.01 34.44
N GLY A 130 -6.31 22.90 35.73
CA GLY A 130 -7.12 23.45 36.81
C GLY A 130 -7.08 24.97 36.87
N ALA A 131 -7.62 25.53 37.96
CA ALA A 131 -7.60 26.98 38.16
C ALA A 131 -6.17 27.53 38.31
N ASP A 132 -5.28 26.73 38.90
CA ASP A 132 -3.86 27.03 39.06
C ASP A 132 -3.01 26.28 38.03
N LEU A 133 -1.95 26.91 37.53
CA LEU A 133 -1.00 26.30 36.58
C LEU A 133 -0.23 25.10 37.17
N SER A 134 -0.32 24.84 38.47
CA SER A 134 0.24 23.65 39.14
C SER A 134 -0.74 22.48 39.21
N ASP A 135 -2.01 22.69 38.90
CA ASP A 135 -3.06 21.66 38.94
C ASP A 135 -3.29 21.11 37.52
N TRP A 136 -2.67 19.99 37.21
CA TRP A 136 -2.82 19.30 35.93
C TRP A 136 -3.37 17.91 36.19
N THR A 137 -4.50 17.59 35.54
CA THR A 137 -5.09 16.25 35.54
C THR A 137 -5.07 15.70 34.12
N ILE A 138 -4.77 14.42 33.95
CA ILE A 138 -4.92 13.72 32.67
C ILE A 138 -5.95 12.63 32.87
N ASP A 139 -7.12 12.82 32.28
CA ASP A 139 -8.15 11.79 32.31
C ASP A 139 -7.92 10.76 31.24
N PHE A 140 -8.28 9.53 31.60
CA PHE A 140 -8.23 8.39 30.71
C PHE A 140 -9.63 8.08 30.22
N GLU A 141 -9.94 8.52 29.01
CA GLU A 141 -11.26 8.38 28.40
C GLU A 141 -11.14 7.60 27.07
N PRO A 142 -11.38 6.27 27.09
CA PRO A 142 -11.43 5.48 25.87
C PRO A 142 -12.46 6.05 24.88
N SER A 143 -11.99 6.42 23.69
CA SER A 143 -12.88 6.87 22.63
C SER A 143 -13.61 5.68 22.02
N LYS A 144 -14.92 5.82 21.75
CA LYS A 144 -15.66 4.80 21.01
C LYS A 144 -14.95 4.51 19.67
N PRO A 145 -14.61 3.25 19.38
CA PRO A 145 -13.95 2.90 18.14
C PRO A 145 -14.88 3.17 16.95
N PHE A 146 -14.28 3.44 15.80
CA PHE A 146 -15.01 3.38 14.54
C PHE A 146 -15.17 1.92 14.15
N GLU A 147 -16.37 1.53 13.72
CA GLU A 147 -16.69 0.16 13.35
C GLU A 147 -17.44 0.16 12.01
N CYS A 148 -17.05 -0.74 11.11
CA CYS A 148 -17.76 -0.94 9.85
C CYS A 148 -17.69 -2.39 9.37
N ASN A 149 -18.69 -2.80 8.59
CA ASN A 149 -18.66 -4.06 7.85
C ASN A 149 -17.97 -3.82 6.50
N LEU A 150 -16.95 -4.60 6.16
CA LEU A 150 -16.19 -4.43 4.92
C LEU A 150 -16.84 -5.16 3.73
N HIS A 151 -17.18 -6.43 3.92
CA HIS A 151 -17.96 -7.28 3.02
C HIS A 151 -18.24 -8.59 3.76
N ASP A 152 -19.29 -9.30 3.35
CA ASP A 152 -19.67 -10.59 3.95
C ASP A 152 -19.73 -10.54 5.49
N ASP A 153 -18.98 -11.42 6.15
CA ASP A 153 -18.86 -11.57 7.59
C ASP A 153 -17.63 -10.86 8.19
N ILE A 154 -17.00 -9.95 7.43
CA ILE A 154 -15.76 -9.27 7.81
C ILE A 154 -16.02 -7.87 8.36
N ARG A 155 -15.53 -7.62 9.57
CA ARG A 155 -15.65 -6.33 10.27
C ARG A 155 -14.29 -5.67 10.46
N LEU A 156 -14.25 -4.35 10.32
CA LEU A 156 -13.10 -3.51 10.64
C LEU A 156 -13.43 -2.59 11.81
N GLU A 157 -12.54 -2.55 12.79
CA GLU A 157 -12.57 -1.64 13.92
C GLU A 157 -11.32 -0.74 13.89
N ILE A 158 -11.48 0.57 14.13
CA ILE A 158 -10.38 1.51 14.33
C ILE A 158 -10.50 2.10 15.74
N GLY A 159 -9.57 1.72 16.61
CA GLY A 159 -9.59 2.06 18.02
C GLY A 159 -8.33 2.79 18.47
N MET A 160 -8.35 3.22 19.74
CA MET A 160 -7.17 3.72 20.45
C MET A 160 -6.84 2.80 21.61
N LYS A 161 -5.57 2.46 21.77
CA LYS A 161 -5.02 1.84 22.97
C LYS A 161 -4.20 2.85 23.72
N ALA A 162 -4.13 2.65 25.03
CA ALA A 162 -3.18 3.37 25.84
C ALA A 162 -2.61 2.46 26.92
N THR A 163 -1.37 2.75 27.30
CA THR A 163 -0.60 1.97 28.25
C THR A 163 -0.11 2.89 29.34
N PHE A 164 -0.40 2.50 30.58
CA PHE A 164 0.06 3.13 31.80
C PHE A 164 0.76 2.06 32.64
N PRO A 165 1.97 2.30 33.19
CA PRO A 165 2.70 1.34 34.01
C PRO A 165 2.00 0.94 35.33
N GLY A 166 0.79 1.45 35.61
CA GLY A 166 0.03 1.16 36.83
C GLY A 166 0.57 1.84 38.08
N ARG A 167 1.82 2.32 38.02
CA ARG A 167 2.54 3.02 39.08
C ARG A 167 3.47 4.07 38.49
N VAL A 168 3.85 5.03 39.32
CA VAL A 168 4.91 5.98 38.98
C VAL A 168 6.25 5.25 39.00
N ASN A 169 6.97 5.31 37.88
CA ASN A 169 8.36 4.86 37.74
C ASN A 169 9.31 6.08 37.78
N TYR A 170 10.50 5.88 38.34
CA TYR A 170 11.55 6.91 38.42
C TYR A 170 12.78 6.50 37.59
N PRO A 171 13.49 7.45 36.95
CA PRO A 171 13.21 8.89 36.93
C PRO A 171 12.11 9.31 35.94
N ILE A 172 11.68 8.40 35.05
CA ILE A 172 10.72 8.69 33.98
C ILE A 172 9.51 7.75 34.11
N THR A 173 8.31 8.32 34.09
CA THR A 173 7.04 7.62 33.87
C THR A 173 6.49 8.01 32.51
N GLU A 174 6.23 7.02 31.66
CA GLU A 174 5.71 7.26 30.31
C GLU A 174 4.25 6.85 30.20
N LEU A 175 3.45 7.72 29.60
CA LEU A 175 2.09 7.45 29.14
C LEU A 175 2.11 7.27 27.64
N ARG A 176 1.66 6.12 27.15
CA ARG A 176 1.67 5.81 25.70
C ARG A 176 0.26 5.65 25.20
N GLN A 177 -0.04 6.17 24.02
CA GLN A 177 -1.27 5.88 23.28
C GLN A 177 -0.97 5.60 21.82
N GLN A 178 -1.82 4.80 21.18
CA GLN A 178 -1.65 4.41 19.80
C GLN A 178 -2.98 3.99 19.19
N ALA A 179 -3.24 4.45 17.96
CA ALA A 179 -4.33 3.91 17.15
C ALA A 179 -3.99 2.52 16.62
N TYR A 180 -5.01 1.70 16.43
CA TYR A 180 -4.89 0.35 15.88
C TYR A 180 -6.12 0.02 15.03
N MET A 181 -5.94 -0.93 14.12
CA MET A 181 -7.01 -1.50 13.31
C MET A 181 -7.19 -2.97 13.68
N THR A 182 -8.43 -3.43 13.82
CA THR A 182 -8.75 -4.84 14.03
C THR A 182 -9.68 -5.33 12.94
N ILE A 183 -9.28 -6.38 12.23
CA ILE A 183 -10.11 -7.11 11.28
C ILE A 183 -10.65 -8.34 12.01
N LYS A 184 -11.97 -8.50 12.04
CA LYS A 184 -12.65 -9.64 12.66
C LYS A 184 -13.39 -10.41 11.57
N ALA A 185 -13.10 -11.69 11.43
CA ALA A 185 -13.81 -12.58 10.52
C ALA A 185 -14.95 -13.30 11.25
N GLY A 186 -16.06 -13.59 10.57
CA GLY A 186 -17.15 -14.39 11.14
C GLY A 186 -16.87 -15.89 11.15
N SER A 187 -15.81 -16.32 10.47
CA SER A 187 -15.30 -17.69 10.42
C SER A 187 -13.76 -17.66 10.40
N PRO A 188 -13.06 -18.63 11.04
CA PRO A 188 -11.60 -18.69 11.03
C PRO A 188 -11.03 -18.69 9.61
N LYS A 189 -10.01 -17.86 9.35
CA LYS A 189 -9.33 -17.71 8.05
C LYS A 189 -7.83 -17.96 8.15
N PRO A 190 -7.16 -18.40 7.07
CA PRO A 190 -5.71 -18.51 7.03
C PRO A 190 -5.03 -17.13 7.10
N ILE A 191 -3.80 -17.06 7.62
CA ILE A 191 -3.04 -15.81 7.75
C ILE A 191 -2.96 -14.98 6.45
N ASN A 192 -2.82 -15.64 5.29
CA ASN A 192 -2.70 -14.99 3.99
C ASN A 192 -3.93 -14.13 3.63
N PHE A 193 -5.12 -14.51 4.11
CA PHE A 193 -6.32 -13.71 3.98
C PHE A 193 -6.16 -12.35 4.68
N PHE A 194 -5.72 -12.36 5.94
CA PHE A 194 -5.56 -11.14 6.72
C PHE A 194 -4.36 -10.30 6.26
N ILE A 195 -3.26 -10.91 5.82
CA ILE A 195 -2.12 -10.20 5.23
C ILE A 195 -2.56 -9.45 3.97
N SER A 196 -3.29 -10.12 3.06
CA SER A 196 -3.84 -9.49 1.86
C SER A 196 -4.77 -8.33 2.21
N LEU A 197 -5.71 -8.52 3.15
CA LEU A 197 -6.68 -7.49 3.51
C LEU A 197 -6.02 -6.30 4.21
N SER A 198 -5.11 -6.54 5.16
CA SER A 198 -4.35 -5.48 5.82
C SER A 198 -3.45 -4.72 4.84
N HIS A 199 -2.89 -5.37 3.82
CA HIS A 199 -2.17 -4.68 2.74
C HIS A 199 -3.11 -3.74 1.95
N LYS A 200 -4.29 -4.22 1.54
CA LYS A 200 -5.29 -3.41 0.81
C LYS A 200 -5.74 -2.20 1.65
N ILE A 201 -5.99 -2.38 2.94
CA ILE A 201 -6.36 -1.30 3.88
C ILE A 201 -5.19 -0.33 4.10
N THR A 202 -3.96 -0.84 4.25
CA THR A 202 -2.78 0.01 4.39
C THR A 202 -2.56 0.89 3.15
N ARG A 203 -2.86 0.38 1.94
CA ARG A 203 -2.81 1.17 0.70
C ARG A 203 -3.90 2.23 0.63
N PHE A 204 -5.09 1.95 1.16
CA PHE A 204 -6.12 2.98 1.35
C PHE A 204 -5.62 4.07 2.29
N LEU A 205 -5.03 3.70 3.43
CA LEU A 205 -4.48 4.67 4.38
C LEU A 205 -3.33 5.49 3.75
N ALA A 206 -2.45 4.87 2.95
CA ALA A 206 -1.40 5.57 2.22
C ALA A 206 -1.98 6.62 1.26
N LEU A 207 -3.12 6.34 0.61
CA LEU A 207 -3.85 7.34 -0.19
C LEU A 207 -4.34 8.49 0.71
N CYS A 208 -4.99 8.19 1.83
CA CYS A 208 -5.51 9.20 2.75
C CYS A 208 -4.41 10.06 3.38
N VAL A 209 -3.26 9.48 3.70
CA VAL A 209 -2.11 10.19 4.26
C VAL A 209 -1.40 11.00 3.17
N GLY A 210 -1.31 10.46 1.95
CA GLY A 210 -0.69 11.08 0.77
C GLY A 210 0.79 10.74 0.57
N HIS A 211 1.29 9.71 1.27
CA HIS A 211 2.62 9.12 1.13
C HIS A 211 2.62 7.67 1.65
N PRO A 212 3.70 6.89 1.46
CA PRO A 212 3.80 5.54 1.99
C PRO A 212 3.62 5.51 3.49
N VAL A 213 2.92 4.48 3.97
CA VAL A 213 2.83 4.14 5.39
C VAL A 213 3.08 2.65 5.55
N ALA A 214 3.85 2.28 6.57
CA ALA A 214 4.21 0.89 6.84
C ALA A 214 3.47 0.33 8.06
N ILE A 215 3.08 -0.95 7.99
CA ILE A 215 2.68 -1.70 9.19
C ILE A 215 3.90 -1.86 10.09
N HIS A 216 3.79 -1.46 11.35
CA HIS A 216 4.88 -1.57 12.34
C HIS A 216 4.55 -2.49 13.52
N SER A 217 3.29 -2.93 13.64
CA SER A 217 2.87 -3.96 14.59
C SER A 217 1.74 -4.74 13.97
N LEU A 218 1.80 -6.06 14.07
CA LEU A 218 0.73 -6.96 13.65
C LEU A 218 0.71 -8.16 14.56
N ARG A 219 -0.50 -8.56 14.96
CA ARG A 219 -0.76 -9.79 15.70
C ARG A 219 -2.06 -10.42 15.26
N VAL A 220 -2.15 -11.73 15.38
CA VAL A 220 -3.35 -12.50 15.09
C VAL A 220 -3.82 -13.21 16.34
N SER A 221 -5.10 -13.57 16.38
CA SER A 221 -5.63 -14.43 17.42
C SER A 221 -6.57 -15.49 16.88
N SER A 222 -6.54 -16.63 17.55
CA SER A 222 -7.51 -17.70 17.47
C SER A 222 -8.26 -17.78 18.79
N THR A 223 -9.55 -18.07 18.72
CA THR A 223 -10.41 -18.23 19.89
C THR A 223 -10.39 -19.68 20.31
N GLU A 224 -9.99 -19.94 21.55
CA GLU A 224 -10.03 -21.30 22.12
C GLU A 224 -11.46 -21.74 22.48
N GLU A 225 -11.64 -23.03 22.76
CA GLU A 225 -12.94 -23.60 23.13
C GLU A 225 -13.54 -22.95 24.40
N ASP A 226 -12.71 -22.44 25.30
CA ASP A 226 -13.12 -21.73 26.51
C ASP A 226 -13.42 -20.23 26.29
N GLY A 227 -13.27 -19.76 25.05
CA GLY A 227 -13.49 -18.36 24.65
C GLY A 227 -12.31 -17.43 24.91
N THR A 228 -11.19 -17.93 25.41
CA THR A 228 -9.95 -17.14 25.54
C THR A 228 -9.34 -16.88 24.17
N LYS A 229 -8.64 -15.74 24.05
CA LYS A 229 -7.94 -15.34 22.83
C LYS A 229 -6.45 -15.39 23.07
N GLU A 230 -5.79 -16.31 22.39
CA GLU A 230 -4.34 -16.30 22.33
C GLU A 230 -3.88 -15.38 21.20
N TRP A 231 -3.02 -14.41 21.51
CA TRP A 231 -2.46 -13.48 20.52
C TRP A 231 -1.03 -13.86 20.16
N GLN A 232 -0.72 -13.90 18.87
CA GLN A 232 0.63 -14.15 18.35
C GLN A 232 1.10 -12.96 17.51
N GLU A 233 2.32 -12.50 17.73
CA GLU A 233 2.92 -11.47 16.88
C GLU A 233 3.31 -12.08 15.53
N VAL A 234 3.03 -11.38 14.44
CA VAL A 234 3.36 -11.86 13.08
C VAL A 234 4.27 -10.88 12.39
N TYR A 235 5.32 -11.41 11.78
CA TYR A 235 6.26 -10.66 10.98
C TYR A 235 6.33 -11.24 9.57
N PHE A 236 6.40 -10.36 8.58
CA PHE A 236 6.55 -10.72 7.17
C PHE A 236 7.12 -9.53 6.39
N GLN A 237 7.72 -9.83 5.24
CA GLN A 237 8.22 -8.79 4.35
C GLN A 237 7.04 -8.08 3.68
N SER A 238 6.86 -6.80 4.00
CA SER A 238 5.73 -6.01 3.46
C SER A 238 6.19 -5.21 2.25
N LEU A 239 5.33 -5.15 1.22
CA LEU A 239 5.51 -4.31 0.04
C LEU A 239 5.42 -2.80 0.32
N ASN A 240 4.98 -2.42 1.53
CA ASN A 240 4.76 -1.03 1.93
C ASN A 240 5.85 -0.58 2.92
N ASN A 241 7.12 -0.75 2.57
CA ASN A 241 8.27 -0.46 3.44
C ASN A 241 9.12 0.73 2.97
N GLY A 242 8.50 1.70 2.28
CA GLY A 242 9.19 2.89 1.77
C GLY A 242 9.92 3.69 2.86
N THR A 243 10.81 4.60 2.46
CA THR A 243 11.55 5.46 3.37
C THR A 243 10.58 6.22 4.27
N PRO A 244 10.79 6.26 5.60
CA PRO A 244 9.86 6.93 6.50
C PRO A 244 9.79 8.41 6.16
N ALA A 245 8.58 8.91 5.91
CA ALA A 245 8.35 10.32 5.69
C ALA A 245 8.56 11.11 7.00
N LYS A 246 8.86 12.41 6.89
CA LYS A 246 8.80 13.29 8.08
C LYS A 246 7.35 13.32 8.57
N LYS A 247 7.14 12.94 9.84
CA LYS A 247 5.83 12.98 10.50
C LYS A 247 5.11 14.29 10.22
N ARG A 248 3.85 14.20 9.82
CA ARG A 248 2.97 15.37 9.61
C ARG A 248 1.84 15.37 10.63
N SER A 249 1.35 16.56 10.95
CA SER A 249 0.06 16.69 11.61
C SER A 249 -1.01 16.02 10.74
N GLY A 250 -1.95 15.28 11.33
CA GLY A 250 -3.06 14.65 10.62
C GLY A 250 -3.87 15.65 9.79
N GLN A 251 -3.91 16.91 10.22
CA GLN A 251 -4.56 18.01 9.48
C GLN A 251 -3.84 18.39 8.18
N LEU A 252 -2.63 17.90 7.93
CA LEU A 252 -1.84 18.14 6.71
C LEU A 252 -1.82 16.93 5.76
N MET A 253 -2.54 15.87 6.10
CA MET A 253 -2.69 14.66 5.28
C MET A 253 -3.65 14.90 4.12
N LEU A 254 -3.56 14.07 3.08
CA LEU A 254 -4.34 14.25 1.85
C LEU A 254 -5.86 14.25 2.11
N LEU A 255 -6.33 13.33 2.95
CA LEU A 255 -7.72 13.12 3.35
C LEU A 255 -7.76 12.80 4.86
N PRO A 256 -7.80 13.81 5.74
CA PRO A 256 -7.90 13.61 7.19
C PRO A 256 -9.16 12.84 7.58
N TYR A 257 -9.09 11.98 8.60
CA TYR A 257 -10.22 11.16 9.06
C TYR A 257 -11.49 11.99 9.31
N GLN A 258 -11.35 13.14 9.98
CA GLN A 258 -12.48 14.03 10.31
C GLN A 258 -13.30 14.48 9.11
N GLN A 259 -12.72 14.50 7.91
CA GLN A 259 -13.38 14.95 6.69
C GLN A 259 -14.12 13.83 5.96
N ILE A 260 -13.70 12.59 6.17
CA ILE A 260 -14.26 11.43 5.47
C ILE A 260 -14.97 10.46 6.40
N ALA A 261 -15.04 10.75 7.71
CA ALA A 261 -15.57 9.84 8.73
C ALA A 261 -16.96 9.29 8.38
N ASP A 262 -17.86 10.15 7.89
CA ASP A 262 -19.24 9.77 7.54
C ASP A 262 -19.31 8.87 6.29
N GLN A 263 -18.31 8.95 5.40
CA GLN A 263 -18.25 8.21 4.13
C GLN A 263 -17.26 7.06 4.17
N LEU A 264 -16.46 6.95 5.24
CA LEU A 264 -15.32 6.04 5.34
C LEU A 264 -15.73 4.58 5.10
N THR A 265 -16.88 4.17 5.65
CA THR A 265 -17.42 2.83 5.42
C THR A 265 -17.65 2.57 3.93
N ALA A 266 -18.38 3.45 3.23
CA ALA A 266 -18.67 3.29 1.82
C ALA A 266 -17.40 3.33 0.97
N MET A 267 -16.46 4.22 1.30
CA MET A 267 -15.16 4.31 0.62
C MET A 267 -14.34 3.03 0.78
N LEU A 268 -14.25 2.47 1.99
CA LEU A 268 -13.52 1.22 2.25
C LEU A 268 -14.15 0.04 1.53
N GLN A 269 -15.48 -0.07 1.54
CA GLN A 269 -16.22 -1.12 0.83
C GLN A 269 -15.96 -1.04 -0.68
N ALA A 270 -16.12 0.15 -1.28
CA ALA A 270 -15.85 0.37 -2.70
C ALA A 270 -14.38 0.12 -3.05
N TRP A 271 -13.45 0.57 -2.19
CA TRP A 271 -12.02 0.36 -2.36
C TRP A 271 -11.66 -1.11 -2.41
N LEU A 272 -12.15 -1.91 -1.47
CA LEU A 272 -11.86 -3.34 -1.42
C LEU A 272 -12.50 -4.10 -2.57
N ALA A 273 -13.74 -3.74 -2.96
CA ALA A 273 -14.43 -4.35 -4.08
C ALA A 273 -13.74 -4.10 -5.43
N ASP A 274 -13.23 -2.88 -5.65
CA ASP A 274 -12.59 -2.49 -6.91
C ASP A 274 -11.07 -2.67 -6.92
N TYR A 275 -10.45 -3.02 -5.78
CA TYR A 275 -8.99 -3.01 -5.60
C TYR A 275 -8.26 -3.78 -6.70
N ASP A 276 -8.66 -5.03 -6.94
CA ASP A 276 -7.97 -5.92 -7.87
C ASP A 276 -8.21 -5.49 -9.34
N THR A 277 -9.40 -4.96 -9.63
CA THR A 277 -9.72 -4.35 -10.92
C THR A 277 -8.81 -3.15 -11.17
N LEU A 278 -8.70 -2.25 -10.20
CA LEU A 278 -7.92 -1.00 -10.28
C LEU A 278 -6.41 -1.20 -10.08
N MET A 279 -5.96 -2.38 -9.63
CA MET A 279 -4.59 -2.66 -9.23
C MET A 279 -3.54 -2.17 -10.24
N PRO A 280 -3.69 -2.36 -11.57
CA PRO A 280 -2.70 -1.86 -12.52
C PRO A 280 -2.63 -0.33 -12.60
N ALA A 281 -3.74 0.38 -12.38
CA ALA A 281 -3.73 1.84 -12.27
C ALA A 281 -3.11 2.29 -10.94
N LEU A 282 -3.46 1.61 -9.84
CA LEU A 282 -2.95 1.89 -8.50
C LEU A 282 -1.44 1.66 -8.40
N HIS A 283 -0.90 0.61 -9.02
CA HIS A 283 0.54 0.33 -9.05
C HIS A 283 1.34 1.51 -9.63
N HIS A 284 0.90 2.04 -10.78
CA HIS A 284 1.55 3.19 -11.39
C HIS A 284 1.40 4.47 -10.55
N PHE A 285 0.22 4.69 -9.96
CA PHE A 285 -0.02 5.83 -9.08
C PHE A 285 0.88 5.77 -7.83
N PHE A 286 0.91 4.63 -7.13
CA PHE A 286 1.72 4.44 -5.95
C PHE A 286 3.21 4.48 -6.25
N ALA A 287 3.68 4.03 -7.43
CA ALA A 287 5.08 4.22 -7.81
C ALA A 287 5.52 5.70 -7.80
N VAL A 288 4.61 6.61 -8.18
CA VAL A 288 4.84 8.07 -8.16
C VAL A 288 4.67 8.64 -6.74
N GLN A 289 3.63 8.24 -6.02
CA GLN A 289 3.37 8.72 -4.65
C GLN A 289 4.46 8.28 -3.68
N ASP A 290 4.93 7.05 -3.81
CA ASP A 290 5.90 6.42 -2.93
C ASP A 290 7.34 6.89 -3.20
N GLU A 291 7.51 7.79 -4.17
CA GLU A 291 8.80 8.32 -4.62
C GLU A 291 9.81 7.23 -5.03
N SER A 292 9.31 6.06 -5.44
CA SER A 292 10.12 4.91 -5.88
C SER A 292 10.87 5.15 -7.19
N LEU A 293 10.46 6.17 -7.95
CA LEU A 293 11.03 6.52 -9.25
C LEU A 293 12.00 7.69 -9.10
N ALA A 294 13.24 7.53 -9.57
CA ALA A 294 14.28 8.56 -9.45
C ALA A 294 14.03 9.76 -10.38
N TYR A 295 13.61 9.51 -11.62
CA TYR A 295 13.55 10.53 -12.67
C TYR A 295 12.13 11.05 -12.93
N ASN A 296 12.00 12.35 -13.21
CA ASN A 296 10.70 13.00 -13.42
C ASN A 296 9.98 12.55 -14.69
N ASP A 297 10.71 12.22 -15.75
CA ASP A 297 10.15 11.64 -16.97
C ASP A 297 9.53 10.26 -16.70
N THR A 298 10.18 9.43 -15.87
CA THR A 298 9.66 8.13 -15.44
C THR A 298 8.42 8.31 -14.55
N LYS A 299 8.43 9.29 -13.63
CA LYS A 299 7.24 9.66 -12.83
C LYS A 299 6.09 10.12 -13.71
N PHE A 300 6.38 10.92 -14.74
CA PHE A 300 5.39 11.37 -15.71
C PHE A 300 4.78 10.21 -16.50
N LEU A 301 5.60 9.30 -17.03
CA LEU A 301 5.11 8.11 -17.73
C LEU A 301 4.22 7.26 -16.84
N ALA A 302 4.64 7.02 -15.59
CA ALA A 302 3.86 6.27 -14.63
C ALA A 302 2.50 6.92 -14.34
N ILE A 303 2.44 8.23 -14.03
CA ILE A 303 1.14 8.87 -13.74
C ILE A 303 0.21 8.93 -14.98
N ALA A 304 0.77 9.11 -16.18
CA ALA A 304 -0.01 9.05 -17.42
C ALA A 304 -0.57 7.64 -17.67
N GLN A 305 0.23 6.59 -17.45
CA GLN A 305 -0.19 5.20 -17.52
C GLN A 305 -1.25 4.87 -16.45
N ALA A 306 -1.13 5.43 -15.25
CA ALA A 306 -2.11 5.26 -14.18
C ALA A 306 -3.50 5.76 -14.62
N LEU A 307 -3.58 6.98 -15.18
CA LEU A 307 -4.83 7.55 -15.69
C LEU A 307 -5.40 6.77 -16.88
N GLU A 308 -4.55 6.33 -17.81
CA GLU A 308 -4.97 5.50 -18.93
C GLU A 308 -5.53 4.16 -18.46
N ALA A 309 -4.81 3.48 -17.56
CA ALA A 309 -5.23 2.21 -16.97
C ALA A 309 -6.53 2.36 -16.17
N PHE A 310 -6.68 3.47 -15.42
CA PHE A 310 -7.87 3.79 -14.65
C PHE A 310 -9.08 3.97 -15.57
N HIS A 311 -8.97 4.81 -16.61
CA HIS A 311 -10.06 5.00 -17.57
C HIS A 311 -10.46 3.69 -18.23
N ARG A 312 -9.48 2.88 -18.68
CA ARG A 312 -9.78 1.61 -19.38
C ARG A 312 -10.57 0.63 -18.51
N ARG A 313 -10.42 0.69 -17.19
CA ARG A 313 -11.07 -0.21 -16.22
C ARG A 313 -12.39 0.31 -15.69
N THR A 314 -12.56 1.62 -15.66
CA THR A 314 -13.74 2.27 -15.06
C THR A 314 -14.74 2.76 -16.10
N ARG A 315 -14.32 2.91 -17.36
CA ARG A 315 -15.15 3.43 -18.44
C ARG A 315 -14.99 2.57 -19.69
N SER A 316 -16.12 2.14 -20.26
CA SER A 316 -16.14 1.58 -21.61
C SER A 316 -15.80 2.68 -22.60
N GLY A 317 -14.94 2.39 -23.58
CA GLY A 317 -14.59 3.38 -24.57
C GLY A 317 -14.02 2.75 -25.83
N GLN A 318 -14.89 2.62 -26.83
CA GLN A 318 -14.51 2.51 -28.23
C GLN A 318 -15.05 3.72 -28.95
N ARG A 319 -14.34 4.17 -29.99
CA ARG A 319 -14.75 5.37 -30.73
C ARG A 319 -16.02 5.13 -31.57
N TRP A 320 -16.22 3.88 -31.99
CA TRP A 320 -17.39 3.38 -32.70
C TRP A 320 -17.83 2.02 -32.13
N PRO A 321 -19.12 1.64 -32.26
CA PRO A 321 -19.58 0.27 -32.09
C PRO A 321 -18.71 -0.73 -32.86
N LYS A 322 -18.49 -1.93 -32.31
CA LYS A 322 -17.59 -2.94 -32.89
C LYS A 322 -17.96 -3.32 -34.32
N ASP A 323 -19.25 -3.49 -34.59
CA ASP A 323 -19.74 -3.89 -35.92
C ASP A 323 -19.52 -2.77 -36.94
N GLU A 324 -19.85 -1.52 -36.58
CA GLU A 324 -19.61 -0.34 -37.42
C GLU A 324 -18.12 -0.18 -37.74
N PHE A 325 -17.24 -0.35 -36.75
CA PHE A 325 -15.80 -0.28 -36.97
C PHE A 325 -15.29 -1.41 -37.86
N ARG A 326 -15.81 -2.63 -37.70
CA ARG A 326 -15.43 -3.78 -38.54
C ARG A 326 -15.79 -3.53 -40.00
N GLU A 327 -16.99 -3.02 -40.27
CA GLU A 327 -17.44 -2.66 -41.61
C GLU A 327 -16.57 -1.54 -42.21
N LYS A 328 -16.32 -0.49 -41.42
CA LYS A 328 -15.46 0.63 -41.82
C LYS A 328 -14.03 0.18 -42.13
N LEU A 329 -13.46 -0.70 -41.32
CA LEU A 329 -12.12 -1.25 -41.54
C LEU A 329 -12.08 -2.12 -42.79
N ALA A 330 -13.07 -3.00 -42.99
CA ALA A 330 -13.15 -3.84 -44.18
C ALA A 330 -13.24 -3.00 -45.46
N ALA A 331 -14.07 -1.94 -45.45
CA ALA A 331 -14.19 -1.02 -46.57
C ALA A 331 -12.85 -0.35 -46.89
N ILE A 332 -12.13 0.18 -45.89
CA ILE A 332 -10.82 0.82 -46.08
C ILE A 332 -9.78 -0.17 -46.61
N VAL A 333 -9.70 -1.37 -46.04
CA VAL A 333 -8.74 -2.40 -46.45
C VAL A 333 -9.01 -2.85 -47.89
N SER A 334 -10.27 -3.07 -48.26
CA SER A 334 -10.63 -3.47 -49.63
C SER A 334 -10.35 -2.39 -50.67
N GLY A 335 -10.34 -1.11 -50.27
CA GLY A 335 -10.01 0.01 -51.14
C GLY A 335 -8.51 0.27 -51.31
N ALA A 336 -7.65 -0.40 -50.53
CA ALA A 336 -6.20 -0.28 -50.66
C ALA A 336 -5.66 -1.25 -51.75
N PRO A 337 -4.53 -0.91 -52.41
CA PRO A 337 -3.85 -1.82 -53.33
C PRO A 337 -3.58 -3.17 -52.67
N GLU A 338 -3.75 -4.27 -53.42
CA GLU A 338 -3.68 -5.64 -52.88
C GLU A 338 -2.37 -5.91 -52.10
N ALA A 339 -1.25 -5.37 -52.59
CA ALA A 339 0.06 -5.48 -51.95
C ALA A 339 0.13 -4.81 -50.56
N ASP A 340 -0.70 -3.80 -50.29
CA ASP A 340 -0.68 -2.99 -49.07
C ASP A 340 -1.80 -3.36 -48.07
N GLN A 341 -2.76 -4.21 -48.45
CA GLN A 341 -3.97 -4.47 -47.65
C GLN A 341 -3.64 -4.99 -46.25
N GLU A 342 -2.70 -5.92 -46.12
CA GLU A 342 -2.31 -6.48 -44.82
C GLU A 342 -1.59 -5.43 -43.97
N TRP A 343 -0.74 -4.59 -44.57
CA TRP A 343 -0.07 -3.49 -43.86
C TRP A 343 -1.08 -2.46 -43.33
N VAL A 344 -2.07 -2.06 -44.15
CA VAL A 344 -3.15 -1.13 -43.76
C VAL A 344 -3.98 -1.73 -42.63
N LYS A 345 -4.38 -3.00 -42.76
CA LYS A 345 -5.16 -3.71 -41.74
C LYS A 345 -4.44 -3.76 -40.40
N GLN A 346 -3.15 -4.12 -40.40
CA GLN A 346 -2.33 -4.15 -39.19
C GLN A 346 -2.18 -2.75 -38.58
N ARG A 347 -2.04 -1.70 -39.40
CA ARG A 347 -1.90 -0.33 -38.90
C ARG A 347 -3.18 0.23 -38.28
N LEU A 348 -4.34 -0.21 -38.77
CA LEU A 348 -5.66 0.29 -38.34
C LEU A 348 -6.38 -0.63 -37.36
N CYS A 349 -5.87 -1.82 -37.05
CA CYS A 349 -6.57 -2.78 -36.16
C CYS A 349 -6.89 -2.21 -34.76
N PHE A 350 -6.09 -1.26 -34.27
CA PHE A 350 -6.31 -0.56 -32.99
C PHE A 350 -6.97 0.82 -33.14
N ALA A 351 -7.39 1.22 -34.34
CA ALA A 351 -7.91 2.57 -34.60
C ALA A 351 -9.25 2.87 -33.92
N ASN A 352 -9.96 1.84 -33.43
CA ASN A 352 -11.17 2.01 -32.61
C ASN A 352 -10.88 2.27 -31.13
N GLU A 353 -9.64 2.10 -30.68
CA GLU A 353 -9.28 2.45 -29.31
C GLU A 353 -9.26 3.96 -29.13
N LEU A 354 -9.78 4.41 -27.98
CA LEU A 354 -9.60 5.79 -27.56
C LEU A 354 -8.10 6.13 -27.45
N THR A 355 -7.74 7.35 -27.81
CA THR A 355 -6.38 7.85 -27.58
C THR A 355 -6.20 8.28 -26.13
N LEU A 356 -4.96 8.45 -25.68
CA LEU A 356 -4.67 8.98 -24.33
C LEU A 356 -5.42 10.30 -24.06
N GLY A 357 -5.47 11.22 -25.03
CA GLY A 357 -6.16 12.49 -24.77
C GLY A 357 -7.68 12.38 -24.82
N ASP A 358 -8.26 11.42 -25.54
CA ASP A 358 -9.72 11.21 -25.47
C ASP A 358 -10.08 10.71 -24.06
N ARG A 359 -9.24 9.81 -23.50
CA ARG A 359 -9.36 9.35 -22.11
C ARG A 359 -9.20 10.50 -21.12
N LEU A 360 -8.16 11.34 -21.29
CA LEU A 360 -7.92 12.47 -20.39
C LEU A 360 -9.05 13.50 -20.44
N ASN A 361 -9.56 13.85 -21.63
CA ASN A 361 -10.71 14.75 -21.77
C ASN A 361 -11.91 14.22 -20.99
N SER A 362 -12.22 12.92 -21.14
CA SER A 362 -13.31 12.28 -20.42
C SER A 362 -13.09 12.32 -18.90
N LEU A 363 -11.88 12.08 -18.41
CA LEU A 363 -11.57 12.14 -16.98
C LEU A 363 -11.62 13.58 -16.41
N LEU A 364 -11.26 14.59 -17.20
CA LEU A 364 -11.19 15.99 -16.80
C LEU A 364 -12.54 16.71 -16.84
N GLU A 365 -13.47 16.26 -17.67
CA GLU A 365 -14.79 16.87 -17.87
C GLU A 365 -15.53 17.22 -16.56
N PRO A 366 -15.59 16.36 -15.53
CA PRO A 366 -16.29 16.69 -14.28
C PRO A 366 -15.56 17.73 -13.41
N PHE A 367 -14.31 18.08 -13.74
CA PHE A 367 -13.41 18.84 -12.87
C PHE A 367 -12.86 20.11 -13.52
N VAL A 368 -13.51 20.62 -14.57
CA VAL A 368 -13.06 21.76 -15.38
C VAL A 368 -12.61 22.96 -14.53
N ASP A 369 -13.41 23.32 -13.53
CA ASP A 369 -13.12 24.47 -12.66
C ASP A 369 -11.89 24.27 -11.76
N VAL A 370 -11.54 23.02 -11.43
CA VAL A 370 -10.35 22.71 -10.62
C VAL A 370 -9.08 22.95 -11.43
N PHE A 371 -9.13 22.69 -12.74
CA PHE A 371 -7.99 22.78 -13.64
C PHE A 371 -7.92 24.09 -14.43
N GLY A 372 -8.66 25.12 -14.03
CA GLY A 372 -8.57 26.46 -14.62
C GLY A 372 -9.39 26.68 -15.90
N GLY A 373 -10.39 25.84 -16.15
CA GLY A 373 -11.30 25.98 -17.29
C GLY A 373 -10.90 25.20 -18.54
N SER A 374 -11.77 25.23 -19.56
CA SER A 374 -11.63 24.39 -20.77
C SER A 374 -10.33 24.64 -21.55
N VAL A 375 -9.88 25.89 -21.63
CA VAL A 375 -8.64 26.26 -22.33
C VAL A 375 -7.41 25.63 -21.65
N ALA A 376 -7.38 25.65 -20.31
CA ALA A 376 -6.30 25.05 -19.54
C ALA A 376 -6.30 23.51 -19.67
N ILE A 377 -7.49 22.89 -19.70
CA ILE A 377 -7.63 21.46 -19.96
C ILE A 377 -7.10 21.07 -21.34
N GLU A 378 -7.49 21.80 -22.39
CA GLU A 378 -7.02 21.52 -23.75
C GLU A 378 -5.49 21.56 -23.83
N GLN A 379 -4.88 22.55 -23.19
CA GLN A 379 -3.43 22.68 -23.11
C GLN A 379 -2.79 21.54 -22.30
N MET A 380 -3.34 21.20 -21.13
CA MET A 380 -2.87 20.08 -20.29
C MET A 380 -2.92 18.73 -21.04
N VAL A 381 -3.98 18.47 -21.80
CA VAL A 381 -4.12 17.25 -22.61
C VAL A 381 -3.12 17.23 -23.75
N LYS A 382 -2.92 18.36 -24.43
CA LYS A 382 -1.91 18.52 -25.48
C LYS A 382 -0.50 18.28 -24.95
N ASP A 383 -0.15 18.87 -23.80
CA ASP A 383 1.17 18.72 -23.19
C ASP A 383 1.43 17.30 -22.72
N THR A 384 0.42 16.65 -22.15
CA THR A 384 0.50 15.24 -21.77
C THR A 384 0.74 14.35 -23.00
N ARG A 385 0.01 14.58 -24.10
CA ARG A 385 0.20 13.84 -25.36
C ARG A 385 1.61 14.05 -25.93
N ASN A 386 2.06 15.29 -26.05
CA ASN A 386 3.37 15.61 -26.62
C ASN A 386 4.51 15.01 -25.79
N THR A 387 4.43 15.18 -24.47
CA THR A 387 5.45 14.69 -23.53
C THR A 387 5.49 13.17 -23.51
N ARG A 388 4.34 12.47 -23.50
CA ARG A 388 4.27 11.01 -23.60
C ARG A 388 4.83 10.50 -24.92
N ASN A 389 4.48 11.13 -26.04
CA ASN A 389 4.98 10.71 -27.35
C ASN A 389 6.51 10.82 -27.44
N TYR A 390 7.08 11.92 -26.94
CA TYR A 390 8.53 12.07 -26.89
C TYR A 390 9.18 11.01 -25.99
N HIS A 391 8.70 10.80 -24.76
CA HIS A 391 9.33 9.81 -23.86
C HIS A 391 9.08 8.35 -24.26
N ALA A 392 8.13 8.09 -25.18
CA ALA A 392 7.91 6.76 -25.75
C ALA A 392 8.78 6.48 -26.98
N HIS A 393 9.12 7.50 -27.78
CA HIS A 393 9.78 7.33 -29.09
C HIS A 393 11.14 8.04 -29.21
N TYR A 394 11.47 8.92 -28.27
CA TYR A 394 12.67 9.77 -28.22
C TYR A 394 12.97 10.48 -29.56
N ASP A 395 11.94 10.95 -30.25
CA ASP A 395 12.09 11.62 -31.53
C ASP A 395 12.51 13.10 -31.37
N GLU A 396 13.45 13.56 -32.20
CA GLU A 396 13.97 14.94 -32.13
C GLU A 396 12.89 16.01 -32.35
N LYS A 397 11.86 15.70 -33.17
CA LYS A 397 10.73 16.61 -33.42
C LYS A 397 9.84 16.75 -32.18
N GLY A 398 9.60 15.66 -31.46
CA GLY A 398 8.86 15.64 -30.20
C GLY A 398 9.59 16.34 -29.06
N GLN A 399 10.93 16.32 -29.06
CA GLN A 399 11.76 16.90 -28.00
C GLN A 399 11.49 18.39 -27.73
N LYS A 400 11.20 19.17 -28.78
CA LYS A 400 10.88 20.61 -28.66
C LYS A 400 9.50 20.89 -28.08
N LYS A 401 8.58 19.91 -28.14
CA LYS A 401 7.19 20.03 -27.68
C LYS A 401 6.96 19.39 -26.31
N ALA A 402 7.85 18.50 -25.88
CA ALA A 402 7.77 17.85 -24.59
C ALA A 402 8.13 18.82 -23.47
N LEU A 403 7.36 18.76 -22.38
CA LEU A 403 7.68 19.53 -21.18
C LEU A 403 8.94 18.97 -20.51
N LYS A 404 9.73 19.88 -19.91
CA LYS A 404 10.96 19.57 -19.16
C LYS A 404 10.98 20.39 -17.88
N GLY A 405 11.90 20.09 -16.97
CA GLY A 405 12.14 20.90 -15.78
C GLY A 405 10.88 21.16 -14.93
N ALA A 406 10.71 22.40 -14.49
CA ALA A 406 9.58 22.81 -13.64
C ALA A 406 8.19 22.57 -14.29
N PRO A 407 7.95 22.89 -15.58
CA PRO A 407 6.70 22.56 -16.27
C PRO A 407 6.33 21.07 -16.23
N LEU A 408 7.31 20.17 -16.40
CA LEU A 408 7.07 18.73 -16.31
C LEU A 408 6.63 18.32 -14.89
N VAL A 409 7.29 18.87 -13.87
CA VAL A 409 6.93 18.60 -12.46
C VAL A 409 5.53 19.13 -12.17
N ALA A 410 5.17 20.32 -12.66
CA ALA A 410 3.83 20.86 -12.51
C ALA A 410 2.76 19.96 -13.16
N LEU A 411 3.02 19.45 -14.37
CA LEU A 411 2.12 18.52 -15.04
C LEU A 411 1.94 17.22 -14.26
N ILE A 412 3.01 16.66 -13.68
CA ILE A 412 2.93 15.47 -12.81
C ILE A 412 2.00 15.73 -11.62
N LEU A 413 2.14 16.89 -10.95
CA LEU A 413 1.30 17.26 -9.81
C LEU A 413 -0.18 17.39 -10.23
N GLN A 414 -0.47 18.01 -11.37
CA GLN A 414 -1.83 18.13 -11.90
C GLN A 414 -2.44 16.75 -12.23
N LEU A 415 -1.68 15.87 -12.88
CA LEU A 415 -2.13 14.51 -13.21
C LEU A 415 -2.36 13.66 -11.94
N ARG A 416 -1.57 13.86 -10.88
CA ARG A 416 -1.81 13.22 -9.57
C ARG A 416 -3.13 13.69 -8.96
N VAL A 417 -3.41 14.99 -8.98
CA VAL A 417 -4.67 15.55 -8.48
C VAL A 417 -5.87 14.99 -9.27
N LEU A 418 -5.74 14.90 -10.61
CA LEU A 418 -6.77 14.31 -11.46
C LEU A 418 -7.01 12.84 -11.09
N PHE A 419 -5.95 12.05 -10.89
CA PHE A 419 -6.09 10.65 -10.50
C PHE A 419 -6.80 10.51 -9.16
N THR A 420 -6.39 11.29 -8.15
CA THR A 420 -7.03 11.29 -6.84
C THR A 420 -8.52 11.66 -6.95
N LEU A 421 -8.87 12.70 -7.69
CA LEU A 421 -10.26 13.09 -7.93
C LEU A 421 -11.10 11.97 -8.56
N CYS A 422 -10.58 11.36 -9.62
CA CYS A 422 -11.24 10.24 -10.28
C CYS A 422 -11.41 9.03 -9.35
N LEU A 423 -10.41 8.77 -8.52
CA LEU A 423 -10.48 7.69 -7.54
C LEU A 423 -11.51 7.99 -6.45
N LEU A 424 -11.55 9.20 -5.90
CA LEU A 424 -12.54 9.59 -4.89
C LEU A 424 -13.98 9.46 -5.40
N THR A 425 -14.24 9.89 -6.63
CA THR A 425 -15.57 9.72 -7.23
C THR A 425 -15.91 8.26 -7.48
N ARG A 426 -14.93 7.43 -7.84
CA ARG A 426 -15.12 5.98 -7.96
C ARG A 426 -15.41 5.32 -6.60
N LEU A 427 -14.84 5.84 -5.51
CA LEU A 427 -15.08 5.38 -4.14
C LEU A 427 -16.41 5.88 -3.55
N GLY A 428 -17.26 6.52 -4.36
CA GLY A 428 -18.61 6.93 -3.97
C GLY A 428 -18.71 8.34 -3.41
N ILE A 429 -17.62 9.11 -3.39
CA ILE A 429 -17.68 10.53 -3.00
C ILE A 429 -18.34 11.32 -4.15
N PRO A 430 -19.42 12.09 -3.90
CA PRO A 430 -20.02 12.93 -4.92
C PRO A 430 -19.00 13.91 -5.52
N THR A 431 -19.06 14.15 -6.83
CA THR A 431 -18.11 15.02 -7.56
C THR A 431 -17.95 16.39 -6.89
N GLU A 432 -19.04 17.02 -6.46
CA GLU A 432 -19.01 18.32 -5.78
C GLU A 432 -18.23 18.27 -4.47
N GLU A 433 -18.36 17.18 -3.72
CA GLU A 433 -17.65 16.97 -2.47
C GLU A 433 -16.19 16.62 -2.69
N ALA A 434 -15.89 15.79 -3.68
CA ALA A 434 -14.52 15.53 -4.12
C ALA A 434 -13.82 16.85 -4.49
N ILE A 435 -14.48 17.75 -5.24
CA ILE A 435 -13.97 19.08 -5.57
C ILE A 435 -13.74 19.92 -4.31
N LYS A 436 -14.66 19.88 -3.33
CA LYS A 436 -14.48 20.59 -2.05
C LYS A 436 -13.25 20.07 -1.30
N LEU A 437 -13.04 18.74 -1.23
CA LEU A 437 -11.86 18.14 -0.62
C LEU A 437 -10.57 18.61 -1.31
N VAL A 438 -10.57 18.80 -2.64
CA VAL A 438 -9.41 19.34 -3.35
C VAL A 438 -9.14 20.81 -3.02
N ARG A 439 -10.19 21.60 -2.78
CA ARG A 439 -10.07 23.02 -2.40
C ARG A 439 -9.54 23.22 -0.97
N GLN A 440 -9.53 22.18 -0.15
CA GLN A 440 -8.97 22.25 1.20
C GLN A 440 -7.43 22.29 1.20
N PRO A 441 -6.78 22.73 2.30
CA PRO A 441 -5.36 23.15 2.30
C PRO A 441 -4.36 22.10 1.78
N ASN A 442 -4.67 20.81 1.91
CA ASN A 442 -3.72 19.73 1.76
C ASN A 442 -3.57 19.27 0.30
N LEU A 443 -4.69 19.01 -0.39
CA LEU A 443 -4.68 18.73 -1.83
C LEU A 443 -4.45 19.99 -2.66
N SER A 444 -5.04 21.13 -2.26
CA SER A 444 -4.82 22.41 -2.92
C SER A 444 -3.36 22.82 -2.91
N ARG A 445 -2.53 22.33 -1.96
CA ARG A 445 -1.09 22.56 -1.97
C ARG A 445 -0.44 21.99 -3.22
N LEU A 446 -0.87 20.82 -3.71
CA LEU A 446 -0.31 20.25 -4.95
C LEU A 446 -0.62 21.15 -6.15
N MET A 447 -1.87 21.63 -6.26
CA MET A 447 -2.27 22.57 -7.31
C MET A 447 -1.57 23.93 -7.18
N ARG A 448 -1.44 24.47 -5.96
CA ARG A 448 -0.70 25.71 -5.69
C ARG A 448 0.78 25.57 -6.06
N SER A 449 1.41 24.45 -5.71
CA SER A 449 2.80 24.16 -6.11
C SER A 449 2.92 24.04 -7.63
N ALA A 450 1.99 23.37 -8.30
CA ALA A 450 1.96 23.30 -9.76
C ALA A 450 1.85 24.69 -10.40
N ASN A 451 0.90 25.52 -9.94
CA ASN A 451 0.70 26.89 -10.43
C ASN A 451 1.93 27.77 -10.17
N HIS A 452 2.56 27.64 -9.01
CA HIS A 452 3.81 28.34 -8.70
C HIS A 452 4.95 27.92 -9.63
N LEU A 453 5.12 26.62 -9.88
CA LEU A 453 6.15 26.12 -10.80
C LEU A 453 5.94 26.63 -12.22
N ILE A 454 4.68 26.69 -12.68
CA ILE A 454 4.33 27.23 -14.00
C ILE A 454 4.64 28.74 -14.06
N ALA A 455 4.29 29.49 -13.02
CA ALA A 455 4.50 30.93 -12.97
C ALA A 455 5.97 31.36 -12.90
N ASN A 456 6.87 30.45 -12.48
CA ASN A 456 8.32 30.70 -12.34
C ASN A 456 9.15 29.83 -13.30
N ALA A 457 8.53 29.29 -14.35
CA ALA A 457 9.23 28.56 -15.38
C ALA A 457 9.78 29.55 -16.41
N ASP A 458 10.98 30.08 -16.16
CA ASP A 458 11.76 30.86 -17.13
C ASP A 458 12.40 29.96 -18.19
#